data_AF-A0A915E3C3-F1
#
_entry.id   AF-A0A915E3C3-F1
#
_cell.length_a   1.000
_cell.length_b   1.000
_cell.length_c   1.000
_cell.angle_alpha   90.00
_cell.angle_beta   90.00
_cell.angle_gamma   90.00
#
_symmetry.space_group_name_H-M   'P 1'
#
loop_
_entity.id
_entity.type
_entity.pdbx_description
1 polymer ?
#
loop_
_entity_poly.entity_id
_entity_poly.type
_entity_poly.pdbx_seq_one_letter_code
_entity_poly.pdbx_strand_id
1 'polypeptide(L)'
;MADYGKAIIKLNQKGKSEREISELLDVPKTTVHKIIVKYNETGTTDRRRGSGRPGTARTTANKRKIKERIQRNPSSRKNSKRKMAAVLGIGREPVGNILHKDLGMKSRKEAEGQNLEDGKI
;
A
#
# COMPACT_ATOMS: atom_id res chain seq x y z
N MET A 1 -7.11 -19.93 -4.83
CA MET A 1 -6.25 -19.85 -6.03
C MET A 1 -4.94 -20.53 -5.68
N ALA A 2 -4.63 -21.67 -6.31
CA ALA A 2 -3.34 -22.32 -6.09
C ALA A 2 -2.21 -21.45 -6.65
N ASP A 3 -1.15 -21.26 -5.86
CA ASP A 3 0.04 -20.50 -6.24
C ASP A 3 0.93 -21.35 -7.17
N TYR A 4 0.50 -21.48 -8.44
CA TYR A 4 1.21 -22.28 -9.45
C TYR A 4 2.61 -21.73 -9.79
N GLY A 5 2.87 -20.44 -9.51
CA GLY A 5 4.12 -19.77 -9.85
C GLY A 5 5.33 -20.48 -9.26
N LYS A 6 5.31 -20.75 -7.95
CA LYS A 6 6.42 -21.41 -7.26
C LYS A 6 6.60 -22.86 -7.71
N ALA A 7 5.49 -23.58 -7.96
CA ALA A 7 5.53 -24.97 -8.41
C ALA A 7 6.15 -25.09 -9.81
N ILE A 8 5.76 -24.22 -10.75
CA ILE A 8 6.30 -24.15 -12.10
C ILE A 8 7.81 -23.90 -12.08
N ILE A 9 8.28 -22.92 -11.31
CA ILE A 9 9.72 -22.61 -11.23
C ILE A 9 10.50 -23.77 -10.61
N LYS A 10 9.97 -24.42 -9.58
CA LYS A 10 10.62 -25.60 -8.96
C LYS A 10 10.77 -26.76 -9.95
N LEU A 11 9.78 -27.00 -10.81
CA LEU A 11 9.85 -28.04 -11.84
C LEU A 11 10.80 -27.65 -12.98
N ASN A 12 10.80 -26.38 -13.39
CA ASN A 12 11.74 -25.87 -14.39
C ASN A 12 13.20 -25.98 -13.92
N GLN A 13 13.48 -25.66 -12.65
CA GLN A 13 14.81 -25.84 -12.04
C GLN A 13 15.25 -27.30 -11.94
N LYS A 14 14.30 -28.24 -11.91
CA LYS A 14 14.56 -29.69 -11.99
C LYS A 14 14.79 -30.17 -13.43
N GLY A 15 14.80 -29.27 -14.42
CA GLY A 15 15.04 -29.59 -15.82
C GLY A 15 13.84 -30.13 -16.58
N LYS A 16 12.61 -30.02 -16.03
CA LYS A 16 11.39 -30.42 -16.75
C LYS A 16 11.06 -29.43 -17.86
N SER A 17 10.62 -29.95 -19.01
CA SER A 17 10.19 -29.12 -20.13
C SER A 17 8.87 -28.39 -19.82
N GLU A 18 8.62 -27.25 -20.47
CA GLU A 18 7.36 -26.50 -20.28
C GLU A 18 6.10 -27.34 -20.57
N ARG A 19 6.21 -28.29 -21.51
CA ARG A 19 5.11 -29.20 -21.88
C ARG A 19 4.82 -30.19 -20.75
N GLU A 20 5.86 -30.84 -20.21
CA GLU A 20 5.70 -31.73 -19.06
C GLU A 20 5.12 -30.98 -17.84
N ILE A 21 5.55 -29.74 -17.61
CA ILE A 21 5.04 -28.90 -16.50
C ILE A 21 3.55 -28.57 -16.72
N SER A 22 3.17 -28.26 -17.96
CA SER A 22 1.78 -27.98 -18.34
C SER A 22 0.88 -29.18 -18.09
N GLU A 23 1.31 -30.37 -18.50
CA GLU A 23 0.58 -31.63 -18.31
C GLU A 23 0.53 -32.05 -16.83
N LEU A 24 1.61 -31.87 -16.06
CA LEU A 24 1.68 -32.22 -14.64
C LEU A 24 0.82 -31.34 -13.74
N LEU A 25 0.73 -30.04 -14.04
CA LEU A 25 0.03 -29.07 -13.22
C LEU A 25 -1.38 -28.72 -13.73
N ASP A 26 -1.76 -29.27 -14.89
CA ASP A 26 -2.99 -28.93 -15.62
C ASP A 26 -3.14 -27.40 -15.82
N VAL A 27 -2.04 -26.77 -16.25
CA VAL A 27 -1.97 -25.32 -16.50
C VAL A 27 -1.62 -25.11 -17.97
N PRO A 28 -2.26 -24.16 -18.68
CA PRO A 28 -1.91 -23.86 -20.07
C PRO A 28 -0.42 -23.57 -20.24
N LYS A 29 0.22 -24.18 -21.24
CA LYS A 29 1.63 -23.95 -21.58
C LYS A 29 1.99 -22.46 -21.69
N THR A 30 1.09 -21.63 -22.21
CA THR A 30 1.29 -20.17 -22.31
C THR A 30 1.46 -19.49 -20.95
N THR A 31 0.76 -19.96 -19.92
CA THR A 31 0.91 -19.49 -18.54
C THR A 31 2.23 -19.96 -17.94
N VAL A 32 2.61 -21.23 -18.18
CA VAL A 32 3.91 -21.78 -17.77
C VAL A 32 5.06 -20.94 -18.33
N HIS A 33 5.04 -20.71 -19.65
CA HIS A 33 6.03 -19.90 -20.35
C HIS A 33 6.12 -18.48 -19.78
N LYS A 34 4.98 -17.78 -19.62
CA LYS A 34 4.94 -16.42 -19.06
C LYS A 34 5.53 -16.34 -17.65
N ILE A 35 5.29 -17.35 -16.82
CA ILE A 35 5.82 -17.41 -15.45
C ILE A 35 7.33 -17.63 -15.46
N ILE A 36 7.84 -18.54 -16.30
CA ILE A 36 9.27 -18.80 -16.43
C ILE A 36 10.00 -17.56 -16.95
N VAL A 37 9.50 -16.93 -18.03
CA VAL A 37 10.07 -15.69 -18.58
C VAL A 37 10.09 -14.59 -17.52
N LYS A 38 8.96 -14.35 -16.84
CA LYS A 38 8.87 -13.36 -15.76
C LYS A 38 9.87 -13.64 -14.64
N TYR A 39 10.04 -14.89 -14.24
CA TYR A 39 10.97 -15.27 -13.18
C TYR A 39 12.43 -15.06 -13.63
N ASN A 40 12.77 -15.38 -14.87
CA ASN A 40 14.10 -15.13 -15.41
C ASN A 40 14.42 -13.63 -15.48
N GLU A 41 13.43 -12.79 -15.78
CA GLU A 41 13.60 -11.34 -15.84
C GLU A 41 13.65 -10.66 -14.46
N THR A 42 12.81 -11.10 -13.52
CA THR A 42 12.57 -10.37 -12.26
C THR A 42 13.03 -11.10 -11.00
N GLY A 43 13.40 -12.39 -11.12
CA GLY A 43 13.76 -13.25 -9.99
C GLY A 43 12.59 -13.63 -9.08
N THR A 44 11.35 -13.21 -9.39
CA THR A 44 10.18 -13.49 -8.56
C THR A 44 8.94 -13.82 -9.39
N THR A 45 8.10 -14.70 -8.84
CA THR A 45 6.77 -14.98 -9.39
C THR A 45 5.70 -14.08 -8.77
N ASP A 46 6.04 -13.32 -7.73
CA ASP A 46 5.11 -12.48 -6.99
C ASP A 46 4.48 -11.38 -7.85
N ARG A 47 3.27 -10.98 -7.47
CA ARG A 47 2.59 -9.87 -8.12
C ARG A 47 3.39 -8.58 -7.92
N ARG A 48 3.59 -7.80 -8.99
CA ARG A 48 4.26 -6.49 -8.92
C ARG A 48 3.56 -5.61 -7.87
N ARG A 49 4.35 -5.18 -6.86
CA ARG A 49 3.89 -4.26 -5.83
C ARG A 49 3.38 -2.98 -6.48
N GLY A 50 2.18 -2.53 -6.11
CA GLY A 50 1.58 -1.30 -6.65
C GLY A 50 0.93 -1.44 -8.04
N SER A 51 0.63 -2.66 -8.51
CA SER A 51 -0.11 -2.89 -9.77
C SER A 51 -1.53 -2.28 -9.84
N GLY A 52 -2.07 -1.78 -8.73
CA GLY A 52 -3.37 -1.11 -8.70
C GLY A 52 -3.29 0.36 -9.13
N ARG A 53 -4.45 0.99 -9.31
CA ARG A 53 -4.54 2.41 -9.65
C ARG A 53 -3.88 3.26 -8.54
N PRO A 54 -2.94 4.16 -8.87
CA PRO A 54 -2.35 5.04 -7.89
C PRO A 54 -3.41 6.00 -7.32
N GLY A 55 -3.43 6.16 -6.00
CA GLY A 55 -4.34 7.09 -5.33
C GLY A 55 -3.92 8.55 -5.60
N THR A 56 -4.85 9.37 -6.11
CA THR A 56 -4.57 10.77 -6.50
C THR A 56 -4.53 11.74 -5.32
N ALA A 57 -5.32 11.49 -4.27
CA ALA A 57 -5.45 12.41 -3.14
C ALA A 57 -4.46 12.13 -1.99
N ARG A 58 -4.09 10.86 -1.75
CA ARG A 58 -3.21 10.43 -0.63
C ARG A 58 -1.74 10.32 -1.04
N THR A 59 -1.28 11.24 -1.88
CA THR A 59 0.11 11.29 -2.34
C THR A 59 1.07 11.63 -1.19
N THR A 60 2.34 11.24 -1.33
CA THR A 60 3.40 11.59 -0.38
C THR A 60 3.54 13.11 -0.21
N ALA A 61 3.39 13.87 -1.30
CA ALA A 61 3.39 15.32 -1.28
C ALA A 61 2.26 15.90 -0.42
N ASN A 62 1.03 15.39 -0.56
CA ASN A 62 -0.10 15.85 0.24
C ASN A 62 0.05 15.47 1.72
N LYS A 63 0.54 14.26 2.02
CA LYS A 63 0.86 13.84 3.39
C LYS A 63 1.87 14.79 4.04
N ARG A 64 2.95 15.12 3.33
CA ARG A 64 3.98 16.04 3.80
C ARG A 64 3.43 17.44 4.08
N LYS A 65 2.69 18.01 3.12
CA LYS A 65 2.05 19.33 3.27
C LYS A 65 1.12 19.39 4.48
N ILE A 66 0.29 18.36 4.70
CA ILE A 66 -0.61 18.28 5.86
C ILE A 66 0.19 18.19 7.15
N LYS A 67 1.21 17.32 7.21
CA LYS A 67 2.07 17.16 8.39
C LYS A 67 2.75 18.46 8.80
N GLU A 68 3.42 19.13 7.86
CA GLU A 68 4.11 20.40 8.11
C GLU A 68 3.14 21.50 8.55
N ARG A 69 1.95 21.56 7.95
CA ARG A 69 0.93 22.55 8.32
C ARG A 69 0.47 22.38 9.76
N ILE A 70 0.27 21.13 10.19
CA ILE A 70 -0.15 20.83 11.56
C ILE A 70 0.99 21.11 12.55
N GLN A 71 2.22 20.70 12.24
CA GLN A 71 3.39 20.98 13.07
C GLN A 71 3.61 22.49 13.28
N ARG A 72 3.40 23.30 12.25
CA ARG A 72 3.52 24.77 12.35
C ARG A 72 2.47 25.41 13.26
N ASN A 73 1.26 24.86 13.33
CA ASN A 73 0.13 25.51 14.03
C ASN A 73 -0.84 24.48 14.61
N PRO A 74 -0.47 23.66 15.61
CA PRO A 74 -1.15 22.42 15.97
C PRO A 74 -2.65 22.59 16.28
N SER A 75 -3.02 23.60 17.07
CA SER A 75 -4.40 23.80 17.55
C SER A 75 -5.21 24.83 16.75
N SER A 76 -4.75 25.23 15.56
CA SER A 76 -5.42 26.27 14.78
C SER A 76 -6.71 25.78 14.10
N ARG A 77 -7.77 26.60 14.12
CA ARG A 77 -8.99 26.40 13.30
C ARG A 77 -8.68 26.30 11.80
N LYS A 78 -7.53 26.85 11.35
CA LYS A 78 -7.02 26.72 9.96
C LYS A 78 -6.67 25.26 9.59
N ASN A 79 -6.53 24.36 10.57
CA ASN A 79 -6.28 22.92 10.38
C ASN A 79 -7.56 22.08 10.39
N SER A 80 -8.73 22.69 10.26
CA SER A 80 -9.95 21.93 9.98
C SER A 80 -9.82 21.15 8.66
N LYS A 81 -10.31 19.90 8.63
CA LYS A 81 -10.29 19.01 7.46
C LYS A 81 -10.79 19.73 6.19
N ARG A 82 -11.87 20.52 6.30
CA ARG A 82 -12.46 21.28 5.18
C ARG A 82 -11.51 22.36 4.65
N LYS A 83 -10.80 23.07 5.54
CA LYS A 83 -9.87 24.14 5.13
C LYS A 83 -8.59 23.57 4.53
N MET A 84 -8.10 22.45 5.05
CA MET A 84 -6.96 21.73 4.46
C MET A 84 -7.29 21.17 3.08
N ALA A 85 -8.49 20.60 2.92
CA ALA A 85 -9.01 20.13 1.63
C ALA A 85 -9.05 21.24 0.57
N ALA A 86 -9.61 22.41 0.93
CA ALA A 86 -9.67 23.56 0.03
C ALA A 86 -8.29 24.05 -0.41
N VAL A 87 -7.30 24.07 0.49
CA VAL A 87 -5.93 24.51 0.16
C VAL A 87 -5.19 23.51 -0.73
N LEU A 88 -5.47 22.22 -0.56
CA LEU A 88 -4.80 21.15 -1.31
C LEU A 88 -5.53 20.77 -2.60
N GLY A 89 -6.73 21.31 -2.84
CA GLY A 89 -7.56 20.96 -4.00
C GLY A 89 -8.04 19.51 -3.99
N ILE A 90 -8.22 18.90 -2.81
CA ILE A 90 -8.66 17.51 -2.67
C ILE A 90 -9.93 17.39 -1.84
N GLY A 91 -10.59 16.24 -1.89
CA GLY A 91 -11.77 15.96 -1.06
C GLY A 91 -11.48 15.97 0.45
N ARG A 92 -12.50 16.29 1.25
CA ARG A 92 -12.44 16.30 2.73
C ARG A 92 -12.09 14.92 3.30
N GLU A 93 -12.65 13.86 2.73
CA GLU A 93 -12.48 12.50 3.22
C GLU A 93 -11.05 11.97 3.05
N PRO A 94 -10.37 12.14 1.90
CA PRO A 94 -8.94 11.87 1.78
C PRO A 94 -8.09 12.56 2.84
N VAL A 95 -8.37 13.83 3.16
CA VAL A 95 -7.68 14.55 4.26
C VAL A 95 -7.91 13.83 5.59
N GLY A 96 -9.14 13.44 5.90
CA GLY A 96 -9.45 12.65 7.10
C GLY A 96 -8.68 11.33 7.15
N ASN A 97 -8.64 10.58 6.05
CA ASN A 97 -7.88 9.35 5.93
C ASN A 97 -6.37 9.58 6.12
N ILE A 98 -5.81 10.68 5.58
CA ILE A 98 -4.41 11.04 5.79
C ILE A 98 -4.13 11.29 7.27
N LEU A 99 -4.97 12.06 7.96
CA LEU A 99 -4.79 12.35 9.37
C LEU A 99 -4.83 11.08 10.22
N HIS A 100 -5.86 10.25 10.05
CA HIS A 100 -6.09 9.11 10.94
C HIS A 100 -5.28 7.86 10.54
N LYS A 101 -5.23 7.52 9.24
CA LYS A 101 -4.60 6.28 8.77
C LYS A 101 -3.13 6.45 8.41
N ASP A 102 -2.74 7.60 7.84
CA ASP A 102 -1.36 7.81 7.38
C ASP A 102 -0.47 8.51 8.42
N LEU A 103 -1.03 9.45 9.19
CA LEU A 103 -0.30 10.23 10.19
C LEU A 103 -0.58 9.75 11.63
N GLY A 104 -1.50 8.80 11.83
CA GLY A 104 -1.82 8.23 13.14
C GLY A 104 -2.41 9.24 14.14
N MET A 105 -2.97 10.34 13.68
CA MET A 105 -3.53 11.37 14.55
C MET A 105 -4.83 10.88 15.18
N LYS A 106 -4.81 10.81 16.51
CA LYS A 106 -5.98 10.45 17.33
C LYS A 106 -6.94 11.62 17.45
N SER A 107 -8.17 11.32 17.81
CA SER A 107 -9.11 12.38 18.17
C SER A 107 -8.60 13.08 19.44
N ARG A 108 -8.96 14.36 19.59
CA ARG A 108 -8.53 15.15 20.76
C ARG A 108 -8.92 14.47 22.09
N LYS A 109 -10.13 13.90 22.16
CA LYS A 109 -10.63 13.19 23.34
C LYS A 109 -9.77 11.98 23.70
N GLU A 110 -9.36 11.20 22.70
CA GLU A 110 -8.49 10.03 22.90
C GLU A 110 -7.07 10.44 23.27
N ALA A 111 -6.55 11.52 22.68
CA ALA A 111 -5.23 12.04 23.04
C ALA A 111 -5.21 12.55 24.48
N GLU A 112 -6.23 13.30 24.92
CA GLU A 112 -6.36 13.78 26.30
C GLU A 112 -6.47 12.61 27.30
N GLY A 113 -7.20 11.55 26.97
CA GLY A 113 -7.28 10.34 27.80
C GLY A 113 -5.94 9.62 27.98
N GLN A 114 -5.11 9.53 26.94
CA GLN A 114 -3.79 8.88 27.02
C GLN A 114 -2.76 9.72 27.78
N ASN A 115 -2.77 11.05 27.62
CA ASN A 115 -1.90 11.93 28.40
C ASN A 115 -2.24 11.94 29.90
N LEU A 116 -3.47 11.57 30.29
CA LEU A 116 -3.86 11.40 31.69
C LEU A 116 -3.37 10.07 32.29
N GLU A 117 -3.20 9.01 31.49
CA GLU A 117 -2.64 7.72 31.93
C GLU A 117 -1.12 7.77 32.10
N ASP A 118 -0.43 8.57 31.28
CA ASP A 118 1.04 8.75 31.34
C ASP A 118 1.49 9.76 32.42
N GLY A 119 0.56 10.44 33.08
CA GLY A 119 0.80 11.40 34.15
C GLY A 119 0.87 10.75 35.53
N LYS A 120 2.02 10.16 35.89
CA LYS A 120 2.43 10.11 37.30
C LYS A 120 2.56 11.56 37.81
N ILE A 121 1.73 11.89 38.79
CA ILE A 121 1.82 13.10 39.64
C ILE A 121 3.18 13.12 40.34
#